data_AF-A0A7U3ZQ74-F1
#
_entry.id   AF-A0A7U3ZQ74-F1
#
_cell.length_a   1.000
_cell.length_b   1.000
_cell.length_c   1.000
_cell.angle_alpha   90.00
_cell.angle_beta   90.00
_cell.angle_gamma   90.00
#
_symmetry.space_group_name_H-M   'P 1'
#
loop_
_entity.id
_entity.type
_entity.pdbx_description
1 polymer ?
#
loop_
_entity_poly.entity_id
_entity_poly.type
_entity_poly.pdbx_seq_one_letter_code
_entity_poly.pdbx_strand_id
1 'polypeptide(L)' 'MSKEELLELVSKEYDAIRSLNDHDHFFDHEEGFVKIWDNLGSKVMERNIDKVPKNHQKKTFTRPDTDK' A
#
# COMPACT_ATOMS: atom_id res chain seq x y z
N MET A 1 7.57 -8.34 3.38
CA MET A 1 6.32 -9.06 3.73
C MET A 1 6.50 -10.55 3.51
N SER A 2 5.92 -11.42 4.35
CA SER A 2 5.87 -12.87 4.14
C SER A 2 4.54 -13.32 3.49
N LYS A 3 4.48 -14.57 3.00
CA LYS A 3 3.25 -15.15 2.42
C LYS A 3 2.09 -15.22 3.43
N GLU A 4 2.40 -15.47 4.69
CA GLU A 4 1.41 -15.58 5.78
C GLU A 4 0.84 -14.20 6.11
N GLU A 5 1.68 -13.17 6.17
CA GLU A 5 1.26 -11.79 6.35
C GLU A 5 0.38 -11.29 5.20
N LEU A 6 0.67 -11.72 3.97
CA LEU A 6 -0.16 -11.42 2.80
C LEU A 6 -1.56 -12.03 2.95
N LEU A 7 -1.63 -13.31 3.32
CA LEU A 7 -2.90 -14.01 3.51
C LEU A 7 -3.75 -13.36 4.60
N GLU A 8 -3.13 -12.89 5.70
CA GLU A 8 -3.85 -12.20 6.77
C GLU A 8 -4.39 -10.83 6.35
N LEU A 9 -3.63 -10.10 5.53
CA LEU A 9 -4.09 -8.82 4.97
C LEU A 9 -5.23 -9.01 3.98
N VAL A 10 -5.11 -10.00 3.09
CA VAL A 10 -6.15 -10.35 2.13
C VAL A 10 -7.39 -10.86 2.85
N SER A 11 -7.27 -11.69 3.88
CA SER A 11 -8.44 -12.22 4.61
C SER A 11 -9.25 -11.13 5.28
N LYS A 12 -8.60 -10.10 5.82
CA LYS A 12 -9.28 -8.95 6.45
C LYS A 12 -10.04 -8.10 5.44
N GLU A 13 -9.46 -7.85 4.28
CA GLU A 13 -10.10 -7.06 3.22
C GLU A 13 -11.12 -7.89 2.41
N TYR A 14 -11.02 -9.22 2.41
CA TYR A 14 -11.95 -10.12 1.72
C TYR A 14 -13.37 -10.02 2.26
N ASP A 15 -13.55 -9.84 3.57
CA ASP A 15 -14.87 -9.63 4.17
C ASP A 15 -15.50 -8.32 3.69
N ALA A 16 -14.68 -7.27 3.47
CA ALA A 16 -15.14 -6.01 2.91
C ALA A 16 -15.51 -6.14 1.42
N ILE A 17 -14.76 -6.93 0.65
CA ILE A 17 -15.12 -7.27 -0.74
C ILE A 17 -16.44 -8.06 -0.77
N ARG A 18 -16.63 -9.00 0.14
CA ARG A 18 -17.86 -9.78 0.23
C ARG A 18 -19.08 -8.91 0.55
N SER A 19 -18.91 -7.90 1.42
CA SER A 19 -19.97 -6.94 1.74
C SER A 19 -20.37 -6.05 0.57
N LEU A 20 -19.52 -5.88 -0.45
CA LEU A 20 -19.87 -5.10 -1.64
C LEU A 20 -20.90 -5.80 -2.53
N ASN A 21 -21.01 -7.13 -2.45
CA ASN A 21 -22.02 -7.90 -3.20
C ASN A 21 -23.46 -7.61 -2.77
N ASP A 22 -23.66 -6.93 -1.63
CA ASP A 22 -25.00 -6.55 -1.15
C ASP A 22 -25.53 -5.26 -1.81
N HIS A 23 -24.76 -4.62 -2.71
CA HIS A 23 -25.21 -3.44 -3.46
C HIS A 23 -25.92 -3.83 -4.77
N ASP A 24 -27.12 -3.27 -4.98
CA ASP A 24 -27.94 -3.49 -6.19
C ASP A 24 -27.37 -2.83 -7.47
N HIS A 25 -26.37 -1.96 -7.35
CA HIS A 25 -25.86 -1.15 -8.46
C HIS A 25 -24.41 -1.49 -8.79
N PHE A 26 -24.19 -1.94 -10.03
CA PHE A 26 -22.88 -2.40 -10.52
C PHE A 26 -21.75 -1.37 -10.34
N PHE A 27 -22.04 -0.08 -10.56
CA PHE A 27 -21.02 0.97 -10.48
C PHE A 27 -20.58 1.24 -9.04
N ASP A 28 -21.47 1.09 -8.07
CA ASP A 28 -21.13 1.26 -6.64
C ASP A 28 -20.25 0.09 -6.17
N HIS A 29 -20.55 -1.11 -6.68
CA HIS A 29 -19.71 -2.29 -6.48
C HIS A 29 -18.32 -2.11 -7.11
N GLU A 30 -18.24 -1.64 -8.37
CA GLU A 30 -16.97 -1.40 -9.06
C GLU A 30 -16.12 -0.37 -8.32
N GLU A 31 -16.69 0.77 -7.94
CA GLU A 31 -15.96 1.82 -7.23
C GLU A 31 -15.46 1.33 -5.86
N GLY A 32 -16.32 0.63 -5.11
CA GLY A 32 -15.94 0.02 -3.83
C GLY A 32 -14.84 -1.02 -3.99
N PHE A 33 -14.94 -1.87 -4.99
CA PHE A 33 -13.94 -2.91 -5.27
C PHE A 33 -12.58 -2.31 -5.60
N VAL A 34 -12.53 -1.32 -6.50
CA VAL A 34 -11.29 -0.63 -6.88
C VAL A 34 -10.66 0.05 -5.67
N LYS A 35 -11.44 0.73 -4.83
CA LYS A 35 -10.94 1.37 -3.59
C LYS A 35 -10.31 0.38 -2.62
N ILE A 36 -10.96 -0.76 -2.38
CA ILE A 36 -10.43 -1.79 -1.48
C ILE A 36 -9.14 -2.38 -2.07
N TRP A 37 -9.13 -2.65 -3.37
CA TRP A 37 -7.98 -3.28 -4.02
C TRP A 37 -6.76 -2.36 -4.10
N ASP A 38 -6.97 -1.07 -4.35
CA ASP A 38 -5.90 -0.07 -4.38
C ASP A 38 -5.27 0.13 -2.98
N ASN A 39 -6.11 0.16 -1.95
CA ASN A 39 -5.64 0.26 -0.56
C ASN A 39 -4.87 -1.00 -0.13
N LEU A 40 -5.38 -2.20 -0.48
CA LEU A 40 -4.67 -3.46 -0.25
C LEU A 40 -3.31 -3.47 -0.97
N GLY A 41 -3.29 -3.08 -2.25
CA GLY A 41 -2.07 -2.97 -3.05
C GLY A 41 -1.04 -2.03 -2.42
N SER A 42 -1.49 -0.87 -1.94
CA SER A 42 -0.65 0.10 -1.23
C SER A 42 -0.04 -0.50 0.04
N LYS A 43 -0.84 -1.15 0.90
CA LYS A 43 -0.35 -1.82 2.13
C LYS A 43 0.67 -2.93 1.82
N VAL A 44 0.41 -3.72 0.78
CA VAL A 44 1.31 -4.78 0.33
C VAL A 44 2.62 -4.19 -0.19
N MET A 45 2.54 -3.10 -0.96
CA MET A 45 3.71 -2.40 -1.49
C MET A 45 4.56 -1.78 -0.37
N GLU A 46 3.94 -1.06 0.56
CA GLU A 46 4.62 -0.46 1.72
C GLU A 46 5.32 -1.50 2.60
N ARG A 47 4.71 -2.67 2.81
CA ARG A 47 5.32 -3.75 3.61
C ARG A 47 6.35 -4.59 2.86
N ASN A 48 6.39 -4.53 1.54
CA ASN A 48 7.40 -5.19 0.72
C ASN A 48 8.60 -4.30 0.41
N ILE A 49 8.40 -2.98 0.38
CA ILE A 49 9.49 -2.03 0.27
C ILE A 49 10.09 -1.86 1.67
N ASP A 50 11.21 -2.56 1.90
CA ASP A 50 12.03 -2.38 3.10
C ASP A 50 12.37 -0.90 3.28
N LYS A 51 12.00 -0.34 4.45
CA LYS A 51 12.23 1.04 4.89
C LYS A 51 12.14 2.06 3.76
N VAL A 52 10.98 2.73 3.63
CA VAL A 52 10.92 4.07 3.03
C VAL A 52 12.15 4.82 3.55
N PRO A 53 13.10 5.20 2.69
CA PRO A 53 14.31 5.84 3.16
C PRO A 53 13.85 7.08 3.91
N LYS A 54 14.31 7.27 5.15
CA LYS A 54 13.99 8.45 5.98
C LYS A 54 14.28 9.77 5.24
N ASN A 55 15.05 9.70 4.15
CA ASN A 55 15.35 10.79 3.25
C ASN A 55 15.06 10.42 1.79
N HIS A 56 13.96 10.94 1.22
CA HIS A 56 13.60 10.78 -0.19
C HIS A 56 14.51 11.59 -1.14
N GLN A 57 15.38 12.47 -0.60
CA GLN A 57 16.31 13.30 -1.38
C GLN A 57 17.76 12.82 -1.20
N LYS A 58 18.33 12.18 -2.23
CA LYS A 58 19.78 12.12 -2.40
C LYS A 58 20.29 13.43 -3.02
N LYS A 59 20.56 14.43 -2.19
CA LYS A 59 21.62 15.41 -2.43
C LYS A 59 22.30 15.70 -1.11
N THR A 60 23.42 15.04 -0.86
CA THR A 60 24.37 15.47 0.17
C THR A 60 24.86 16.86 -0.22
N PHE A 61 24.49 17.86 0.57
CA PHE A 61 24.97 19.24 0.42
C PHE A 61 26.37 19.42 1.02
N THR A 62 27.25 18.44 0.86
CA THR A 62 28.65 18.59 1.26
C THR A 62 29.39 19.19 0.09
N ARG A 63 29.79 20.46 0.22
CA ARG A 63 30.84 21.04 -0.62
C ARG A 63 32.15 20.32 -0.28
N PRO A 64 33.03 19.99 -1.25
CA PRO A 64 34.23 19.20 -0.98
C PRO A 64 35.32 19.93 -0.17
N ASP A 65 35.06 21.13 0.37
CA ASP A 65 36.12 22.10 0.66
C ASP A 65 35.89 22.91 1.96
N THR A 66 35.34 22.29 3.01
CA THR A 66 35.23 22.92 4.35
C THR A 66 35.84 22.05 5.44
N ASP A 67 37.03 21.51 5.18
CA ASP A 67 37.97 21.06 6.22
C ASP A 67 39.35 21.66 5.88
N LYS A 68 39.53 22.96 6.17
CA LYS A 68 40.82 23.64 6.36
C LYS A 68 40.66 24.82 7.30
#